data_AF-A0A8H6JME1-F1
#
_entry.id   AF-A0A8H6JME1-F1
#
_cell.length_a   1.000
_cell.length_b   1.000
_cell.length_c   1.000
_cell.angle_alpha   90.00
_cell.angle_beta   90.00
_cell.angle_gamma   90.00
#
_symmetry.space_group_name_H-M   'P 1'
#
loop_
_entity.id
_entity.type
_entity.pdbx_description
1 polymer ?
#
loop_
_entity_poly.entity_id
_entity_poly.type
_entity_poly.pdbx_seq_one_letter_code
_entity_poly.pdbx_strand_id
1 'polypeptide(L)'
;MGRRIYPRTVVEEAPSHDGRPCYAAWKMSEADPNAQTPPDTSNRPKWSIQLYDTTPKAADRTYVRAIAKQVEESTCEARRRREAHSRIEVHGLPLPAGTSDAERATLCAAHHRAELAARNASGAAADFFIPPTFDAWWEHRILVAVGSDNDDGDDPRAGEATRSGPEADGKDGGGPAFLAVFFGMKPEAAAENPGGGPDMDVVRFSGEELGDRMLGFTSSIEWFYNSYVGDGTIYSDLKKWRREGRVEQQDRD
;
A
#
# COMPACT_ATOMS: atom_id res chain seq x y z
N MET A 1 23.89 25.09 16.06
CA MET A 1 24.05 24.40 14.75
C MET A 1 22.99 23.31 14.67
N GLY A 2 22.16 23.30 13.62
CA GLY A 2 21.18 22.23 13.42
C GLY A 2 21.89 20.92 13.10
N ARG A 3 21.52 19.83 13.78
CA ARG A 3 22.05 18.48 13.50
C ARG A 3 21.52 18.05 12.13
N ARG A 4 22.40 17.69 11.21
CA ARG A 4 22.01 17.18 9.89
C ARG A 4 21.38 15.79 10.05
N ILE A 5 20.23 15.58 9.44
CA ILE A 5 19.48 14.32 9.49
C ILE A 5 19.56 13.68 8.11
N TYR A 6 19.81 12.37 8.08
CA TYR A 6 19.98 11.57 6.87
C TYR A 6 18.84 10.54 6.76
N PRO A 7 18.01 10.56 5.72
CA PRO A 7 16.95 9.58 5.56
C PRO A 7 17.52 8.22 5.13
N ARG A 8 17.03 7.15 5.75
CA ARG A 8 17.34 5.76 5.39
C ARG A 8 16.05 4.98 5.16
N THR A 9 16.01 4.20 4.09
CA THR A 9 14.88 3.28 3.82
C THR A 9 15.05 2.02 4.64
N VAL A 10 14.06 1.72 5.48
CA VAL A 10 13.93 0.44 6.18
C VAL A 10 13.04 -0.47 5.34
N VAL A 11 13.41 -1.75 5.22
CA VAL A 11 12.60 -2.76 4.58
C VAL A 11 12.57 -4.01 5.44
N GLU A 12 11.38 -4.39 5.86
CA GLU A 12 11.13 -5.49 6.80
C GLU A 12 9.96 -6.35 6.34
N GLU A 13 9.93 -7.60 6.76
CA GLU A 13 8.81 -8.49 6.48
C GLU A 13 7.56 -8.02 7.25
N ALA A 14 6.44 -7.97 6.56
CA ALA A 14 5.14 -7.64 7.12
C ALA A 14 4.27 -8.91 7.23
N PRO A 15 3.31 -8.97 8.17
CA PRO A 15 2.40 -10.09 8.28
C PRO A 15 1.61 -10.32 7.00
N SER A 16 1.48 -11.58 6.61
CA SER A 16 0.57 -12.02 5.56
C SER A 16 -0.21 -13.24 6.04
N HIS A 17 -1.52 -13.24 5.80
CA HIS A 17 -2.44 -14.26 6.31
C HIS A 17 -2.24 -15.65 5.70
N ASP A 18 -1.68 -15.73 4.49
CA ASP A 18 -1.48 -16.98 3.74
C ASP A 18 0.01 -17.34 3.56
N GLY A 19 0.92 -16.56 4.18
CA GLY A 19 2.36 -16.78 4.14
C GLY A 19 3.05 -16.34 2.84
N ARG A 20 2.34 -15.68 1.92
CA ARG A 20 2.93 -15.08 0.72
C ARG A 20 3.91 -13.94 1.08
N PRO A 21 4.84 -13.59 0.16
CA PRO A 21 5.77 -12.50 0.41
C PRO A 21 5.03 -11.18 0.70
N CYS A 22 5.30 -10.56 1.83
CA CYS A 22 4.80 -9.22 2.15
C CYS A 22 5.91 -8.42 2.83
N TYR A 23 6.24 -7.24 2.29
CA TYR A 23 7.29 -6.40 2.82
C TYR A 23 6.80 -4.97 3.03
N ALA A 24 7.08 -4.43 4.21
CA ALA A 24 6.89 -3.02 4.51
C ALA A 24 8.17 -2.23 4.23
N ALA A 25 8.02 -1.06 3.61
CA ALA A 25 9.09 -0.10 3.40
C ALA A 25 8.70 1.29 3.91
N TRP A 26 9.62 1.96 4.60
CA TRP A 26 9.40 3.30 5.17
C TRP A 26 10.73 4.04 5.42
N LYS A 27 10.68 5.38 5.49
CA LYS A 27 11.82 6.20 5.87
C LYS A 27 11.99 6.33 7.38
N MET A 28 13.21 6.08 7.84
CA MET A 28 13.70 6.52 9.15
C MET A 28 14.74 7.63 9.01
N SER A 29 14.97 8.37 10.09
CA SER A 29 15.93 9.45 10.15
C SER A 29 17.14 9.05 10.99
N GLU A 30 18.34 9.17 10.43
CA GLU A 30 19.61 8.88 11.11
C GLU A 30 20.39 10.17 11.35
N ALA A 31 21.16 10.21 12.44
CA ALA A 31 22.03 11.35 12.75
C ALA A 31 23.40 11.30 12.05
N ASP A 32 23.78 10.14 11.53
CA ASP A 32 25.03 9.88 10.81
C ASP A 32 24.68 9.11 9.52
N PRO A 33 25.17 9.54 8.34
CA PRO A 33 24.87 8.86 7.07
C PRO A 33 25.38 7.41 7.00
N ASN A 34 26.38 7.06 7.81
CA ASN A 34 26.96 5.72 7.86
C ASN A 34 26.35 4.85 8.98
N ALA A 35 25.42 5.39 9.77
CA ALA A 35 24.73 4.62 10.78
C ALA A 35 23.84 3.56 10.14
N GLN A 36 23.86 2.37 10.75
CA GLN A 36 22.94 1.28 10.46
C GLN A 36 22.21 0.88 11.74
N THR A 37 21.63 1.88 12.42
CA THR A 37 20.93 1.66 13.67
C THR A 37 19.80 0.64 13.44
N PRO A 38 19.64 -0.40 14.27
CA PRO A 38 18.47 -1.27 14.17
C PRO A 38 17.20 -0.41 14.21
N PRO A 39 16.23 -0.63 13.29
CA PRO A 39 15.03 0.18 13.25
C PRO A 39 14.24 -0.01 14.54
N ASP A 40 13.95 1.08 15.23
CA ASP A 40 13.00 1.07 16.33
C ASP A 40 11.60 0.95 15.74
N THR A 41 10.98 -0.22 15.94
CA THR A 41 9.66 -0.53 15.39
C THR A 41 8.56 0.38 15.92
N SER A 42 8.79 1.09 17.04
CA SER A 42 7.84 2.08 17.56
C SER A 42 7.76 3.34 16.68
N ASN A 43 8.79 3.59 15.85
CA ASN A 43 8.83 4.68 14.87
C ASN A 43 8.26 4.27 13.51
N ARG A 44 7.84 3.01 13.35
CA ARG A 44 7.19 2.56 12.12
C ARG A 44 5.91 3.39 11.91
N PRO A 45 5.72 4.01 10.73
CA PRO A 45 4.48 4.70 10.41
C PRO A 45 3.30 3.76 10.58
N LYS A 46 2.23 4.18 11.25
CA LYS A 46 1.03 3.37 11.49
C LYS A 46 0.15 3.25 10.25
N TRP A 47 0.13 4.29 9.42
CA TRP A 47 -0.56 4.27 8.13
C TRP A 47 0.25 3.48 7.10
N SER A 48 -0.43 2.57 6.39
CA SER A 48 0.14 1.82 5.28
C SER A 48 -0.60 2.10 3.96
N ILE A 49 0.16 2.21 2.88
CA ILE A 49 -0.35 2.18 1.50
C ILE A 49 -0.13 0.77 0.97
N GLN A 50 -1.21 0.13 0.54
CA GLN A 50 -1.20 -1.27 0.13
C GLN A 50 -0.97 -1.37 -1.39
N LEU A 51 0.11 -2.03 -1.79
CA LEU A 51 0.47 -2.27 -3.18
C LEU A 51 0.59 -3.78 -3.43
N TYR A 52 -0.09 -4.28 -4.45
CA TYR A 52 -0.02 -5.68 -4.86
C TYR A 52 0.87 -5.80 -6.09
N ASP A 53 1.93 -6.60 -6.01
CA ASP A 53 2.64 -7.06 -7.20
C ASP A 53 1.99 -8.35 -7.70
N THR A 54 1.42 -8.28 -8.90
CA THR A 54 0.76 -9.44 -9.53
C THR A 54 1.53 -10.05 -10.68
N THR A 55 2.79 -9.65 -10.85
CA THR A 55 3.68 -10.26 -11.85
C THR A 55 4.04 -11.70 -11.45
N PRO A 56 4.41 -12.58 -12.41
CA PRO A 56 4.86 -13.93 -12.08
C PRO A 56 6.04 -13.99 -11.09
N LYS A 57 6.90 -12.97 -11.09
CA LYS A 57 8.05 -12.82 -10.18
C LYS A 57 7.65 -12.52 -8.74
N ALA A 58 6.40 -12.12 -8.48
CA ALA A 58 5.90 -11.76 -7.15
C ALA A 58 5.89 -12.93 -6.14
N ALA A 59 6.16 -14.17 -6.58
CA ALA A 59 6.40 -15.30 -5.68
C ALA A 59 7.77 -15.21 -4.96
N ASP A 60 8.74 -14.50 -5.53
CA ASP A 60 10.10 -14.38 -4.99
C ASP A 60 10.16 -13.29 -3.91
N ARG A 61 10.50 -13.70 -2.69
CA ARG A 61 10.65 -12.82 -1.52
C ARG A 61 11.72 -11.74 -1.71
N THR A 62 12.84 -12.07 -2.35
CA THR A 62 13.93 -11.11 -2.61
C THR A 62 13.48 -10.05 -3.60
N TYR A 63 12.74 -10.46 -4.64
CA TYR A 63 12.17 -9.56 -5.62
C TYR A 63 11.13 -8.62 -4.99
N VAL A 64 10.14 -9.14 -4.26
CA VAL A 64 9.12 -8.31 -3.60
C VAL A 64 9.73 -7.34 -2.59
N ARG A 65 10.76 -7.78 -1.85
CA ARG A 65 11.55 -6.91 -0.95
C ARG A 65 12.24 -5.77 -1.70
N ALA A 66 12.82 -6.05 -2.86
CA ALA A 66 13.46 -5.03 -3.70
C ALA A 66 12.45 -4.02 -4.24
N ILE A 67 11.28 -4.48 -4.70
CA ILE A 67 10.17 -3.62 -5.12
C ILE A 67 9.70 -2.71 -3.98
N ALA A 68 9.49 -3.24 -2.78
CA ALA A 68 9.09 -2.43 -1.63
C ALA A 68 10.08 -1.30 -1.36
N LYS A 69 11.39 -1.60 -1.37
CA LYS A 69 12.44 -0.60 -1.23
C LYS A 69 12.36 0.47 -2.31
N GLN A 70 12.29 0.05 -3.57
CA GLN A 70 12.34 0.94 -4.72
C GLN A 70 11.13 1.86 -4.77
N VAL A 71 9.93 1.32 -4.58
CA VAL A 71 8.71 2.12 -4.58
C VAL A 71 8.82 3.16 -3.46
N GLU A 72 9.21 2.79 -2.24
CA GLU A 72 9.40 3.77 -1.16
C GLU A 72 10.42 4.85 -1.54
N GLU A 73 11.57 4.48 -2.11
CA GLU A 73 12.62 5.42 -2.51
C GLU A 73 12.21 6.37 -3.64
N SER A 74 11.45 5.89 -4.63
CA SER A 74 11.06 6.69 -5.81
C SER A 74 9.85 7.58 -5.56
N THR A 75 9.11 7.37 -4.47
CA THR A 75 7.84 8.09 -4.23
C THR A 75 7.78 8.79 -2.87
N CYS A 76 8.80 8.63 -2.02
CA CYS A 76 8.80 9.24 -0.68
C CYS A 76 8.76 10.76 -0.70
N GLU A 77 9.48 11.42 -1.63
CA GLU A 77 9.50 12.89 -1.69
C GLU A 77 8.14 13.44 -2.15
N ALA A 78 7.48 12.78 -3.12
CA ALA A 78 6.13 13.14 -3.54
C ALA A 78 5.11 13.03 -2.41
N ARG A 79 5.26 12.05 -1.51
CA ARG A 79 4.40 11.88 -0.33
C ARG A 79 4.77 12.76 0.87
N ARG A 80 5.90 13.45 0.83
CA ARG A 80 6.48 14.06 2.03
C ARG A 80 5.64 15.24 2.50
N ARG A 81 4.89 15.04 3.59
CA ARG A 81 4.25 16.10 4.37
C ARG A 81 4.62 16.01 5.84
N ARG A 82 4.62 17.16 6.51
CA ARG A 82 5.20 17.38 7.84
C ARG A 82 4.67 16.41 8.91
N GLU A 83 3.46 15.89 8.72
CA GLU A 83 2.74 15.04 9.69
C GLU A 83 2.20 13.73 9.06
N ALA A 84 2.45 13.50 7.77
CA ALA A 84 1.84 12.40 7.01
C ALA A 84 2.80 11.23 6.77
N HIS A 85 3.44 10.72 7.84
CA HIS A 85 4.34 9.58 7.71
C HIS A 85 3.55 8.33 7.31
N SER A 86 3.97 7.69 6.22
CA SER A 86 3.38 6.46 5.71
C SER A 86 4.45 5.40 5.50
N ARG A 87 4.02 4.14 5.53
CA ARG A 87 4.78 3.01 5.00
C ARG A 87 4.08 2.48 3.76
N ILE A 88 4.82 1.86 2.85
CA ILE A 88 4.27 1.07 1.76
C ILE A 88 4.33 -0.40 2.18
N GLU A 89 3.26 -1.14 1.98
CA GLU A 89 3.26 -2.60 2.10
C GLU A 89 3.07 -3.21 0.72
N VAL A 90 4.08 -3.93 0.25
CA VAL A 90 4.03 -4.64 -1.03
C VAL A 90 3.72 -6.10 -0.77
N HIS A 91 2.58 -6.55 -1.31
CA HIS A 91 2.12 -7.93 -1.28
C HIS A 91 2.48 -8.63 -2.59
N GLY A 92 3.14 -9.77 -2.49
CA GLY A 92 3.39 -10.64 -3.63
C GLY A 92 2.20 -11.55 -3.88
N LEU A 93 1.45 -11.30 -4.95
CA LEU A 93 0.29 -12.09 -5.35
C LEU A 93 0.45 -12.53 -6.82
N PRO A 94 1.34 -13.49 -7.12
CA PRO A 94 1.69 -13.82 -8.50
C PRO A 94 0.47 -14.34 -9.27
N LEU A 95 0.21 -13.72 -10.43
CA LEU A 95 -0.86 -14.10 -11.35
C LEU A 95 -0.29 -14.34 -12.76
N PRO A 96 -0.93 -15.19 -13.58
CA PRO A 96 -0.54 -15.35 -14.99
C PRO A 96 -0.48 -14.01 -15.73
N ALA A 97 0.46 -13.84 -16.66
CA ALA A 97 0.63 -12.58 -17.40
C ALA A 97 -0.67 -12.14 -18.12
N GLY A 98 -1.40 -13.08 -18.72
CA GLY A 98 -2.67 -12.83 -19.41
C GLY A 98 -3.89 -12.58 -18.51
N THR A 99 -3.72 -12.49 -17.19
CA THR A 99 -4.84 -12.19 -16.28
C THR A 99 -5.36 -10.78 -16.52
N SER A 100 -6.67 -10.65 -16.76
CA SER A 100 -7.31 -9.36 -17.03
C SER A 100 -7.27 -8.43 -15.81
N ASP A 101 -7.32 -7.12 -16.04
CA ASP A 101 -7.34 -6.12 -14.96
C ASP A 101 -8.49 -6.33 -13.97
N ALA A 102 -9.68 -6.68 -14.46
CA ALA A 102 -10.85 -6.93 -13.62
C ALA A 102 -10.65 -8.17 -12.71
N GLU A 103 -10.06 -9.23 -13.26
CA GLU A 103 -9.74 -10.44 -12.49
C GLU A 103 -8.62 -10.17 -11.46
N ARG A 104 -7.55 -9.44 -11.86
CA ARG A 104 -6.49 -9.00 -10.93
C ARG A 104 -7.07 -8.17 -9.78
N ALA A 105 -7.91 -7.19 -10.09
CA ALA A 105 -8.57 -6.33 -9.09
C ALA A 105 -9.41 -7.15 -8.13
N THR A 106 -10.21 -8.09 -8.64
CA THR A 106 -11.06 -8.99 -7.84
C THR A 106 -10.22 -9.84 -6.88
N LEU A 107 -9.16 -10.48 -7.38
CA LEU A 107 -8.28 -11.33 -6.57
C LEU A 107 -7.52 -10.53 -5.51
N CYS A 108 -7.01 -9.35 -5.86
CA CYS A 108 -6.32 -8.47 -4.90
C CYS A 108 -7.27 -7.94 -3.83
N ALA A 109 -8.50 -7.55 -4.19
CA ALA A 109 -9.51 -7.08 -3.23
C ALA A 109 -9.94 -8.21 -2.28
N ALA A 110 -10.11 -9.44 -2.80
CA ALA A 110 -10.40 -10.61 -1.97
C ALA A 110 -9.26 -10.91 -0.98
N HIS A 111 -8.01 -10.88 -1.45
CA HIS A 111 -6.83 -11.04 -0.60
C HIS A 111 -6.75 -9.94 0.48
N HIS A 112 -6.99 -8.68 0.10
CA HIS A 112 -6.97 -7.56 1.04
C HIS A 112 -8.02 -7.70 2.16
N ARG A 113 -9.24 -8.16 1.82
CA ARG A 113 -10.27 -8.45 2.83
C ARG A 113 -9.83 -9.55 3.81
N ALA A 114 -9.17 -10.60 3.31
CA ALA A 114 -8.65 -11.67 4.14
C ALA A 114 -7.50 -11.20 5.05
N GLU A 115 -6.60 -10.34 4.55
CA GLU A 115 -5.55 -9.70 5.35
C GLU A 115 -6.14 -8.84 6.48
N LEU A 116 -7.15 -8.02 6.17
CA LEU A 116 -7.86 -7.23 7.18
C LEU A 116 -8.46 -8.13 8.26
N ALA A 117 -9.19 -9.17 7.87
CA ALA A 117 -9.79 -10.11 8.81
C ALA A 117 -8.74 -10.78 9.70
N ALA A 118 -7.64 -11.28 9.12
CA ALA A 118 -6.57 -11.94 9.86
C ALA A 118 -5.83 -10.99 10.83
N ARG A 119 -5.52 -9.76 10.40
CA ARG A 119 -4.84 -8.75 11.23
C ARG A 119 -5.76 -8.25 12.36
N ASN A 120 -7.05 -8.10 12.07
CA ASN A 120 -8.05 -7.73 13.07
C ASN A 120 -8.26 -8.84 14.11
N ALA A 121 -8.35 -10.10 13.67
CA ALA A 121 -8.55 -11.26 14.55
C ALA A 121 -7.33 -11.56 15.43
N SER A 122 -6.12 -11.50 14.87
CA SER A 122 -4.87 -11.66 15.64
C SER A 122 -4.71 -10.55 16.69
N GLY A 123 -5.35 -9.40 16.48
CA GLY A 123 -5.20 -8.21 17.32
C GLY A 123 -3.74 -7.76 17.42
N ALA A 124 -2.93 -8.16 16.44
CA ALA A 124 -1.49 -7.97 16.42
C ALA A 124 -1.19 -6.54 15.97
N ALA A 125 -0.81 -5.73 16.97
CA ALA A 125 -0.10 -4.46 16.90
C ALA A 125 -0.60 -3.40 15.90
N ALA A 126 -0.87 -2.20 16.42
CA ALA A 126 -1.08 -0.99 15.62
C ALA A 126 0.04 -0.73 14.57
N ASP A 127 1.17 -1.41 14.72
CA ASP A 127 2.36 -1.29 13.87
C ASP A 127 2.19 -1.91 12.47
N PHE A 128 1.21 -2.80 12.25
CA PHE A 128 0.86 -3.32 10.91
C PHE A 128 -0.62 -3.09 10.54
N PHE A 129 -1.20 -2.03 11.10
CA PHE A 129 -2.58 -1.63 10.79
C PHE A 129 -2.76 -1.35 9.30
N ILE A 130 -3.81 -1.93 8.70
CA ILE A 130 -4.27 -1.61 7.35
C ILE A 130 -5.42 -0.61 7.50
N PRO A 131 -5.24 0.64 7.07
CA PRO A 131 -6.29 1.62 7.21
C PRO A 131 -7.39 1.45 6.16
N PRO A 132 -8.64 1.80 6.50
CA PRO A 132 -9.64 2.08 5.48
C PRO A 132 -9.25 3.32 4.67
N THR A 133 -9.90 3.54 3.54
CA THR A 133 -9.89 4.83 2.86
C THR A 133 -10.80 5.82 3.58
N PHE A 134 -10.38 7.09 3.62
CA PHE A 134 -11.22 8.20 4.11
C PHE A 134 -11.89 8.96 2.97
N ASP A 135 -12.04 8.32 1.81
CA ASP A 135 -12.92 8.84 0.77
C ASP A 135 -14.40 8.67 1.15
N ALA A 136 -15.28 9.38 0.46
CA ALA A 136 -16.69 9.43 0.80
C ALA A 136 -17.48 8.18 0.35
N TRP A 137 -16.96 7.38 -0.58
CA TRP A 137 -17.75 6.41 -1.34
C TRP A 137 -17.36 4.96 -1.07
N TRP A 138 -16.08 4.72 -0.82
CA TRP A 138 -15.46 3.41 -0.68
C TRP A 138 -14.85 3.25 0.71
N GLU A 139 -14.69 2.01 1.13
CA GLU A 139 -14.05 1.62 2.39
C GLU A 139 -12.57 1.29 2.21
N HIS A 140 -12.16 0.88 1.00
CA HIS A 140 -10.80 0.47 0.73
C HIS A 140 -10.29 0.99 -0.60
N ARG A 141 -8.98 1.27 -0.63
CA ARG A 141 -8.21 1.62 -1.81
C ARG A 141 -6.88 0.88 -1.80
N ILE A 142 -6.59 0.15 -2.87
CA ILE A 142 -5.31 -0.54 -3.07
C ILE A 142 -4.70 -0.15 -4.42
N LEU A 143 -3.40 -0.32 -4.54
CA LEU A 143 -2.67 -0.22 -5.81
C LEU A 143 -2.29 -1.62 -6.27
N VAL A 144 -2.36 -1.88 -7.58
CA VAL A 144 -1.98 -3.16 -8.18
C VAL A 144 -1.00 -2.91 -9.30
N ALA A 145 0.11 -3.64 -9.33
CA ALA A 145 1.07 -3.65 -10.43
C ALA A 145 0.76 -4.79 -11.37
N VAL A 146 0.60 -4.46 -12.66
CA VAL A 146 0.14 -5.40 -13.69
C VAL A 146 1.31 -6.07 -14.43
N GLY A 147 2.51 -5.47 -14.38
CA GLY A 147 3.65 -5.86 -15.22
C GLY A 147 3.55 -5.24 -16.62
N SER A 148 4.62 -5.30 -17.40
CA SER A 148 4.58 -5.00 -18.84
C SER A 148 4.50 -6.31 -19.65
N ASP A 149 3.89 -6.25 -20.83
CA ASP A 149 3.80 -7.42 -21.73
C ASP A 149 5.16 -7.80 -22.36
N ASN A 150 6.19 -6.96 -22.21
CA ASN A 150 7.53 -7.12 -22.77
C ASN A 150 8.57 -7.33 -21.66
N ASP A 151 8.37 -8.34 -20.81
CA ASP A 151 9.28 -8.68 -19.70
C ASP A 151 10.57 -9.35 -20.22
N ASP A 152 11.42 -8.60 -20.92
CA ASP A 152 12.75 -9.00 -21.43
C ASP A 152 13.84 -9.03 -20.33
N GLY A 153 13.44 -9.25 -19.08
CA GLY A 153 14.35 -9.72 -18.05
C GLY A 153 15.14 -8.68 -17.25
N ASP A 154 14.75 -7.40 -17.28
CA ASP A 154 15.35 -6.37 -16.41
C ASP A 154 14.29 -5.34 -15.94
N ASP A 155 13.35 -5.73 -15.08
CA ASP A 155 12.32 -4.81 -14.54
C ASP A 155 12.25 -4.79 -13.01
N PRO A 156 12.91 -3.81 -12.36
CA PRO A 156 12.65 -3.44 -10.98
C PRO A 156 11.64 -2.26 -10.88
N ARG A 157 11.00 -1.89 -12.00
CA ARG A 157 10.03 -0.81 -12.26
C ARG A 157 10.66 0.59 -12.28
N ALA A 158 11.44 0.74 -13.37
CA ALA A 158 12.41 1.76 -13.72
C ALA A 158 12.08 3.20 -13.30
N GLY A 159 13.12 3.87 -12.78
CA GLY A 159 13.09 5.05 -11.93
C GLY A 159 12.40 6.29 -12.48
N GLU A 160 12.10 7.22 -11.56
CA GLU A 160 11.57 8.55 -11.81
C GLU A 160 12.07 9.08 -13.15
N ALA A 161 11.14 9.58 -13.97
CA ALA A 161 11.42 10.45 -15.09
C ALA A 161 12.48 11.49 -14.71
N THR A 162 13.76 11.16 -14.90
CA THR A 162 14.83 12.11 -14.67
C THR A 162 14.69 13.19 -15.72
N ARG A 163 14.23 14.34 -15.25
CA ARG A 163 14.26 15.67 -15.85
C ARG A 163 13.16 15.90 -16.88
N SER A 164 12.22 16.75 -16.49
CA SER A 164 11.52 17.67 -17.38
C SER A 164 12.54 18.44 -18.23
N GLY A 165 12.99 17.84 -19.32
CA GLY A 165 13.49 18.53 -20.50
C GLY A 165 12.29 18.79 -21.41
N PRO A 166 12.15 19.99 -21.98
CA PRO A 166 11.04 20.30 -22.88
C PRO A 166 11.35 19.72 -24.25
N GLU A 167 11.33 18.40 -24.42
CA GLU A 167 11.42 17.69 -25.71
C GLU A 167 11.48 16.17 -25.44
N ALA A 168 10.32 15.56 -25.19
CA ALA A 168 10.17 14.11 -25.31
C ALA A 168 8.96 13.86 -26.23
N ASP A 169 9.27 13.81 -27.54
CA ASP A 169 8.36 13.37 -28.58
C ASP A 169 7.80 11.99 -28.27
N GLY A 170 6.51 11.81 -28.56
CA GLY A 170 5.67 10.66 -28.24
C GLY A 170 6.30 9.31 -28.56
N LYS A 171 6.93 8.69 -27.55
CA LYS A 171 7.17 7.25 -27.51
C LYS A 171 6.06 6.61 -26.70
N ASP A 172 5.38 5.64 -27.32
CA ASP A 172 4.40 4.76 -26.68
C ASP A 172 4.96 4.27 -25.33
N GLY A 173 4.23 4.59 -24.26
CA GLY A 173 4.60 4.36 -22.88
C GLY A 173 4.66 2.89 -22.50
N GLY A 174 5.76 2.22 -22.86
CA GLY A 174 6.08 0.84 -22.48
C GLY A 174 6.51 0.65 -21.02
N GLY A 175 6.19 1.61 -20.14
CA GLY A 175 6.49 1.54 -18.72
C GLY A 175 5.53 0.60 -17.96
N PRO A 176 5.87 0.24 -16.71
CA PRO A 176 5.00 -0.61 -15.89
C PRO A 176 3.63 0.06 -15.68
N ALA A 177 2.56 -0.70 -15.90
CA ALA A 177 1.20 -0.25 -15.68
C ALA A 177 0.70 -0.61 -14.27
N PHE A 178 -0.14 0.25 -13.73
CA PHE A 178 -0.74 0.10 -12.42
C PHE A 178 -2.26 0.26 -12.49
N LEU A 179 -2.95 -0.31 -11.50
CA LEU A 179 -4.36 -0.09 -11.22
C LEU A 179 -4.53 0.55 -9.86
N ALA A 180 -5.43 1.53 -9.75
CA ALA A 180 -6.02 1.94 -8.49
C ALA A 180 -7.37 1.23 -8.39
N VAL A 181 -7.55 0.43 -7.34
CA VAL A 181 -8.76 -0.36 -7.12
C VAL A 181 -9.44 0.16 -5.86
N PHE A 182 -10.68 0.61 -6.00
CA PHE A 182 -11.56 1.05 -4.93
C PHE A 182 -12.68 0.04 -4.76
N PHE A 183 -12.98 -0.36 -3.52
CA PHE A 183 -13.98 -1.40 -3.26
C PHE A 183 -14.55 -1.30 -1.85
N GLY A 184 -15.68 -1.99 -1.66
CA GLY A 184 -16.47 -1.89 -0.43
C GLY A 184 -17.20 -0.56 -0.39
N MET A 185 -18.25 -0.41 -1.20
CA MET A 185 -19.02 0.83 -1.23
C MET A 185 -19.68 1.06 0.14
N LYS A 186 -19.56 2.29 0.66
CA LYS A 186 -20.14 2.66 1.95
C LYS A 186 -21.67 2.65 1.90
N PRO A 187 -22.35 2.26 2.98
CA PRO A 187 -23.82 2.21 3.01
C PRO A 187 -24.48 3.53 2.64
N GLU A 188 -23.91 4.66 3.06
CA GLU A 188 -24.43 6.00 2.77
C GLU A 188 -24.35 6.31 1.27
N ALA A 189 -23.20 5.99 0.63
CA ALA A 189 -23.02 6.17 -0.79
C ALA A 189 -23.89 5.20 -1.62
N ALA A 190 -24.08 3.97 -1.15
CA ALA A 190 -24.98 3.00 -1.77
C ALA A 190 -26.45 3.46 -1.72
N ALA A 191 -26.87 4.12 -0.64
CA ALA A 191 -28.22 4.65 -0.50
C ALA A 191 -28.50 5.81 -1.47
N GLU A 192 -27.49 6.59 -1.83
CA GLU A 192 -27.58 7.66 -2.83
C GLU A 192 -27.66 7.14 -4.28
N ASN A 193 -27.31 5.86 -4.51
CA ASN A 193 -27.36 5.22 -5.82
C ASN A 193 -28.17 3.90 -5.80
N PRO A 194 -29.51 3.98 -5.69
CA PRO A 194 -30.38 2.81 -5.50
C PRO A 194 -30.43 1.85 -6.70
N GLY A 195 -29.77 2.18 -7.82
CA GLY A 195 -29.57 1.28 -8.96
C GLY A 195 -28.48 0.23 -8.76
N GLY A 196 -27.76 0.26 -7.63
CA GLY A 196 -26.60 -0.58 -7.38
C GLY A 196 -25.38 -0.01 -8.09
N GLY A 197 -24.57 0.77 -7.38
CA GLY A 197 -23.25 1.15 -7.86
C GLY A 197 -22.38 -0.10 -8.13
N PRO A 198 -21.29 0.03 -8.89
CA PRO A 198 -20.41 -1.11 -9.14
C PRO A 198 -19.81 -1.61 -7.81
N ASP A 199 -19.54 -2.92 -7.70
CA ASP A 199 -18.91 -3.51 -6.51
C ASP A 199 -17.47 -3.00 -6.28
N MET A 200 -16.85 -2.50 -7.35
CA MET A 200 -15.51 -1.92 -7.36
C MET A 200 -15.35 -0.89 -8.49
N ASP A 201 -14.44 0.06 -8.31
CA ASP A 201 -13.96 0.96 -9.36
C ASP A 201 -12.47 0.71 -9.62
N VAL A 202 -12.09 0.64 -10.90
CA VAL A 202 -10.73 0.26 -11.34
C VAL A 202 -10.23 1.29 -12.33
N VAL A 203 -9.16 1.99 -11.95
CA VAL A 203 -8.53 3.03 -12.78
C VAL A 203 -7.13 2.59 -13.14
N ARG A 204 -6.86 2.40 -14.44
CA ARG A 204 -5.52 2.13 -14.96
C ARG A 204 -4.72 3.42 -15.10
N PHE A 205 -3.44 3.37 -14.74
CA PHE A 205 -2.52 4.50 -14.87
C PHE A 205 -1.09 4.01 -15.13
N SER A 206 -0.24 4.91 -15.64
CA SER A 206 1.16 4.63 -15.97
C SER A 206 2.07 4.70 -14.74
N GLY A 207 3.25 4.08 -14.78
CA GLY A 207 4.23 4.18 -13.69
C GLY A 207 4.68 5.60 -13.38
N GLU A 208 4.64 6.51 -14.36
CA GLU A 208 4.98 7.93 -14.18
C GLU A 208 3.99 8.63 -13.24
N GLU A 209 2.73 8.22 -13.23
CA GLU A 209 1.68 8.78 -12.37
C GLU A 209 1.71 8.19 -10.95
N LEU A 210 2.56 7.19 -10.65
CA LEU A 210 2.52 6.49 -9.36
C LEU A 210 2.75 7.43 -8.16
N GLY A 211 3.71 8.35 -8.28
CA GLY A 211 3.98 9.36 -7.26
C GLY A 211 2.75 10.21 -6.95
N ASP A 212 2.08 10.71 -7.99
CA ASP A 212 0.88 11.54 -7.88
C ASP A 212 -0.31 10.75 -7.31
N ARG A 213 -0.50 9.50 -7.73
CA ARG A 213 -1.55 8.62 -7.18
C ARG A 213 -1.31 8.34 -5.70
N MET A 214 -0.05 8.19 -5.29
CA MET A 214 0.35 8.01 -3.89
C MET A 214 0.23 9.31 -3.07
N LEU A 215 0.51 10.47 -3.66
CA LEU A 215 0.23 11.78 -3.05
C LEU A 215 -1.27 11.92 -2.73
N GLY A 216 -2.16 11.37 -3.54
CA GLY A 216 -3.60 11.35 -3.25
C GLY A 216 -3.99 10.66 -1.93
N PHE A 217 -3.10 9.91 -1.28
CA PHE A 217 -3.34 9.36 0.06
C PHE A 217 -3.01 10.35 1.19
N THR A 218 -2.20 11.40 0.97
CA THR A 218 -1.65 12.21 2.07
C THR A 218 -2.71 12.93 2.89
N SER A 219 -3.81 13.37 2.29
CA SER A 219 -4.91 14.00 3.04
C SER A 219 -5.60 13.01 3.98
N SER A 220 -5.77 11.76 3.55
CA SER A 220 -6.27 10.68 4.41
C SER A 220 -5.29 10.36 5.54
N ILE A 221 -3.99 10.41 5.27
CA ILE A 221 -2.95 10.15 6.27
C ILE A 221 -2.94 11.25 7.36
N GLU A 222 -3.00 12.52 6.98
CA GLU A 222 -3.04 13.62 7.97
C GLU A 222 -4.27 13.49 8.88
N TRP A 223 -5.44 13.25 8.30
CA TRP A 223 -6.67 13.01 9.07
C TRP A 223 -6.53 11.79 9.99
N PHE A 224 -5.96 10.68 9.48
CA PHE A 224 -5.73 9.47 10.26
C PHE A 224 -4.94 9.76 11.55
N TYR A 225 -3.80 10.44 11.44
CA TYR A 225 -2.97 10.68 12.62
C TYR A 225 -3.63 11.68 13.57
N ASN A 226 -4.25 12.73 13.04
CA ASN A 226 -4.83 13.79 13.87
C ASN A 226 -6.10 13.33 14.59
N SER A 227 -6.95 12.54 13.94
CA SER A 227 -8.28 12.20 14.47
C SER A 227 -8.40 10.74 14.91
N TYR A 228 -7.74 9.80 14.22
CA TYR A 228 -7.91 8.37 14.51
C TYR A 228 -6.84 7.84 15.46
N VAL A 229 -5.59 8.28 15.31
CA VAL A 229 -4.50 7.97 16.23
C VAL A 229 -4.47 8.93 17.42
N GLY A 230 -4.59 10.24 17.17
CA GLY A 230 -4.54 11.30 18.18
C GLY A 230 -5.58 11.12 19.28
N ASP A 231 -6.81 10.77 18.91
CA ASP A 231 -7.91 10.53 19.87
C ASP A 231 -7.89 9.10 20.45
N GLY A 232 -6.93 8.27 20.04
CA GLY A 232 -6.79 6.89 20.51
C GLY A 232 -7.84 5.91 19.96
N THR A 233 -8.69 6.35 19.02
CA THR A 233 -9.76 5.54 18.39
C THR A 233 -9.23 4.23 17.82
N ILE A 234 -8.06 4.26 17.17
CA ILE A 234 -7.38 3.06 16.66
C ILE A 234 -7.23 1.96 17.73
N TYR A 235 -6.90 2.32 18.97
CA TYR A 235 -6.69 1.34 20.02
C TYR A 235 -8.00 0.78 20.57
N SER A 236 -9.07 1.58 20.54
CA SER A 236 -10.41 1.15 20.91
C SER A 236 -10.98 0.18 19.88
N ASP A 237 -10.80 0.48 18.59
CA ASP A 237 -11.27 -0.37 17.49
C ASP A 237 -10.49 -1.68 17.42
N LEU A 238 -9.16 -1.65 17.53
CA LEU A 238 -8.35 -2.86 17.61
C LEU A 238 -8.78 -3.78 18.78
N LYS A 239 -9.17 -3.21 19.93
CA LYS A 239 -9.72 -3.98 21.06
C LYS A 239 -11.10 -4.55 20.73
N LYS A 240 -11.95 -3.78 20.04
CA LYS A 240 -13.28 -4.22 19.62
C LYS A 240 -13.16 -5.40 18.64
N TRP A 241 -12.39 -5.25 17.57
CA TRP A 241 -12.23 -6.29 16.56
C TRP A 241 -11.60 -7.57 17.11
N ARG A 242 -10.66 -7.48 18.06
CA ARG A 242 -10.13 -8.65 18.77
C ARG A 242 -11.23 -9.44 19.49
N ARG A 243 -12.24 -8.76 20.06
CA ARG A 243 -13.36 -9.44 20.72
C ARG A 243 -14.26 -10.11 19.69
N GLU A 244 -14.60 -9.41 18.62
CA GLU A 244 -15.49 -9.91 17.56
C GLU A 244 -14.87 -11.11 16.83
N GLY A 245 -13.60 -11.04 16.45
CA GLY A 245 -12.89 -12.16 15.80
C GLY A 245 -12.75 -13.40 16.69
N ARG A 246 -12.80 -13.28 18.01
CA ARG A 246 -12.82 -14.45 18.93
C ARG A 246 -14.18 -15.14 18.98
N VAL A 247 -15.26 -14.37 18.83
CA VAL A 247 -16.63 -14.92 18.84
C VAL A 247 -16.88 -15.69 17.55
N GLU A 248 -16.48 -15.15 16.40
CA GLU A 248 -16.64 -15.84 15.11
C GLU A 248 -15.80 -17.13 14.98
N GLN A 249 -14.68 -17.23 15.70
CA GLN A 249 -13.86 -18.43 15.75
C GLN A 249 -14.50 -19.53 16.63
N GLN A 250 -15.15 -19.15 17.73
CA GLN A 250 -15.84 -20.10 18.63
C GLN A 250 -17.10 -20.72 18.02
N ASP A 251 -17.77 -20.01 17.10
CA ASP A 251 -18.96 -20.52 16.42
C ASP A 251 -18.64 -21.45 15.23
N ARG A 252 -17.36 -21.66 14.91
CA ARG A 252 -16.90 -22.51 13.80
C ARG A 252 -16.23 -23.82 14.24
N ASP A 253 -15.98 -24.00 15.53
CA ASP A 253 -15.42 -25.22 16.15
C ASP A 253 -16.52 -26.06 16.82
#